data_AF-A0A2E0R3Q0-F1
#
_entry.id   AF-A0A2E0R3Q0-F1
#
_cell.length_a   1.000
_cell.length_b   1.000
_cell.length_c   1.000
_cell.angle_alpha   90.00
_cell.angle_beta   90.00
_cell.angle_gamma   90.00
#
_symmetry.space_group_name_H-M   'P 1'
#
loop_
_entity.id
_entity.type
_entity.pdbx_description
1 polymer ?
#
loop_
_entity_poly.entity_id
_entity_poly.type
_entity_poly.pdbx_seq_one_letter_code
_entity_poly.pdbx_strand_id
1 'polypeptide(L)'
;MTTEQTTPVSGSISGQHLQPVPPEPVEIAPQSEEKLESTPSCYRSGRKIILENGGAVPTDHCIKSGRRASKQVAISLRNPKNPKTWFGKQPVVNVGLSKKHHENHVVAVALTWSTLAVGALVLLAGILTLSLASCFVGIVAIAVSGIFRAYSPVTSIDATPEYATIEGAGDGFLKLVAEGSDPYS
;
A
#
# COMPACT_ATOMS: atom_id res chain seq x y z
N MET A 1 -51.79 -44.02 34.46
CA MET A 1 -51.13 -43.15 33.47
C MET A 1 -52.18 -42.16 33.03
N THR A 2 -52.15 -40.97 33.62
CA THR A 2 -53.27 -40.03 33.66
C THR A 2 -52.89 -38.84 32.79
N THR A 3 -53.72 -38.55 31.80
CA THR A 3 -53.51 -37.51 30.78
C THR A 3 -54.04 -36.17 31.33
N GLU A 4 -53.16 -35.20 31.60
CA GLU A 4 -53.57 -33.84 31.94
C GLU A 4 -53.60 -32.97 30.68
N GLN A 5 -54.80 -32.51 30.32
CA GLN A 5 -55.05 -31.47 29.33
C GLN A 5 -54.87 -30.10 29.98
N THR A 6 -53.99 -29.25 29.43
CA THR A 6 -53.87 -27.84 29.80
C THR A 6 -54.51 -26.96 28.73
N THR A 7 -55.55 -26.23 29.12
CA THR A 7 -56.28 -25.21 28.35
C THR A 7 -55.45 -23.93 28.17
N PRO A 8 -55.56 -23.23 27.02
CA PRO A 8 -54.93 -21.92 26.84
C PRO A 8 -55.78 -20.79 27.44
N VAL A 9 -55.14 -19.92 28.22
CA VAL A 9 -55.72 -18.68 28.78
C VAL A 9 -55.63 -17.56 27.73
N SER A 10 -56.78 -17.05 27.34
CA SER A 10 -56.94 -15.88 26.46
C SER A 10 -56.83 -14.60 27.29
N GLY A 11 -55.75 -13.84 27.09
CA GLY A 11 -55.51 -12.54 27.73
C GLY A 11 -55.61 -11.40 26.72
N SER A 12 -56.68 -10.61 26.82
CA SER A 12 -56.91 -9.39 26.06
C SER A 12 -56.01 -8.26 26.57
N ILE A 13 -55.04 -7.81 25.77
CA ILE A 13 -54.21 -6.65 26.07
C ILE A 13 -54.89 -5.41 25.47
N SER A 14 -55.46 -4.61 26.37
CA SER A 14 -56.11 -3.33 26.07
C SER A 14 -55.07 -2.32 25.53
N GLY A 15 -55.36 -1.75 24.36
CA GLY A 15 -54.51 -0.78 23.69
C GLY A 15 -54.43 0.54 24.47
N GLN A 16 -53.25 0.86 24.98
CA GLN A 16 -52.91 2.22 25.38
C GLN A 16 -52.35 2.97 24.17
N HIS A 17 -53.12 3.96 23.73
CA HIS A 17 -52.76 4.89 22.66
C HIS A 17 -51.65 5.83 23.16
N LEU A 18 -50.40 5.55 22.80
CA LEU A 18 -49.27 6.45 23.04
C LEU A 18 -49.41 7.70 22.16
N GLN A 19 -49.51 8.88 22.76
CA GLN A 19 -49.43 10.17 22.07
C GLN A 19 -47.94 10.51 21.85
N PRO A 20 -47.48 10.79 20.62
CA PRO A 20 -46.10 11.21 20.38
C PRO A 20 -45.90 12.67 20.81
N VAL A 21 -44.94 12.89 21.72
CA VAL A 21 -44.46 14.23 22.12
C VAL A 21 -43.54 14.78 21.01
N PRO A 22 -43.76 16.01 20.51
CA PRO A 22 -42.87 16.62 19.51
C PRO A 22 -41.47 16.88 20.08
N PRO A 23 -40.37 16.60 19.36
CA PRO A 23 -39.03 16.96 19.81
C PRO A 23 -38.83 18.48 19.73
N GLU A 24 -38.25 19.07 20.79
CA GLU A 24 -37.83 20.47 20.80
C GLU A 24 -36.78 20.75 19.70
N PRO A 25 -36.83 21.92 19.04
CA PRO A 25 -35.87 22.27 18.00
C PRO A 25 -34.47 22.46 18.59
N VAL A 26 -33.56 21.56 18.26
CA VAL A 26 -32.12 21.69 18.54
C VAL A 26 -31.59 22.87 17.73
N GLU A 27 -31.20 23.93 18.43
CA GLU A 27 -30.53 25.08 17.84
C GLU A 27 -29.11 24.66 17.43
N ILE A 28 -28.96 24.26 16.17
CA ILE A 28 -27.66 23.90 15.60
C ILE A 28 -26.88 25.19 15.39
N ALA A 29 -25.95 25.49 16.31
CA ALA A 29 -24.96 26.54 16.11
C ALA A 29 -24.23 26.30 14.77
N PRO A 30 -24.02 27.33 13.94
CA PRO A 30 -23.31 27.18 12.69
C PRO A 30 -21.87 26.77 13.01
N GLN A 31 -21.54 25.52 12.69
CA GLN A 31 -20.16 25.08 12.62
C GLN A 31 -19.47 25.99 11.61
N SER A 32 -18.58 26.83 12.11
CA SER A 32 -17.60 27.56 11.35
C SER A 32 -16.97 26.60 10.33
N GLU A 33 -17.27 26.83 9.06
CA GLU A 33 -16.59 26.21 7.92
C GLU A 33 -15.12 26.61 8.00
N GLU A 34 -14.36 25.83 8.75
CA GLU A 34 -12.91 25.86 8.74
C GLU A 34 -12.50 25.51 7.31
N LYS A 35 -11.96 26.52 6.64
CA LYS A 35 -11.50 26.53 5.25
C LYS A 35 -10.42 25.46 5.07
N LEU A 36 -10.84 24.21 4.89
CA LEU A 36 -9.97 23.07 4.61
C LEU A 36 -9.48 23.21 3.15
N GLU A 37 -8.44 24.01 2.95
CA GLU A 37 -7.63 23.98 1.73
C GLU A 37 -6.89 22.62 1.68
N SER A 38 -7.63 21.53 1.44
CA SER A 38 -7.06 20.21 1.18
C SER A 38 -6.60 20.16 -0.27
N THR A 39 -5.42 20.66 -0.55
CA THR A 39 -4.69 20.36 -1.80
C THR A 39 -3.21 20.50 -1.47
N PRO A 40 -2.33 19.50 -1.70
CA PRO A 40 -2.40 18.42 -2.69
C PRO A 40 -2.19 16.99 -2.13
N SER A 41 -2.87 16.00 -2.73
CA SER A 41 -2.71 14.57 -2.40
C SER A 41 -1.41 13.94 -2.93
N CYS A 42 -0.70 14.63 -3.84
CA CYS A 42 0.59 14.21 -4.39
C CYS A 42 1.36 15.45 -4.86
N TYR A 43 2.57 15.67 -4.36
CA TYR A 43 3.43 16.79 -4.77
C TYR A 43 4.89 16.39 -4.85
N ARG A 44 5.69 17.24 -5.49
CA ARG A 44 7.13 17.06 -5.58
C ARG A 44 7.84 17.96 -4.58
N SER A 45 8.75 17.37 -3.81
CA SER A 45 9.79 18.09 -3.06
C SER A 45 11.16 17.69 -3.63
N GLY A 46 11.76 18.59 -4.41
CA GLY A 46 13.03 18.34 -5.10
C GLY A 46 12.99 17.14 -6.05
N ARG A 47 13.68 16.05 -5.70
CA ARG A 47 13.73 14.80 -6.49
C ARG A 47 12.80 13.70 -5.96
N LYS A 48 12.01 14.01 -4.93
CA LYS A 48 11.10 13.08 -4.28
C LYS A 48 9.66 13.45 -4.59
N ILE A 49 8.80 12.44 -4.67
CA ILE A 49 7.36 12.64 -4.73
C ILE A 49 6.81 12.29 -3.35
N ILE A 50 6.00 13.17 -2.81
CA ILE A 50 5.37 13.00 -1.51
C ILE A 50 3.90 12.67 -1.75
N LEU A 51 3.44 11.59 -1.12
CA LEU A 51 2.04 11.17 -1.12
C LEU A 51 1.48 11.29 0.29
N GLU A 52 0.43 12.08 0.43
CA GLU A 52 -0.29 12.27 1.69
C GLU A 52 -1.66 11.57 1.61
N ASN A 53 -2.08 10.93 2.70
CA ASN A 53 -3.39 10.30 2.88
C ASN A 53 -3.77 9.31 1.77
N GLY A 54 -2.81 8.54 1.26
CA GLY A 54 -3.05 7.57 0.17
C GLY A 54 -3.31 8.21 -1.19
N GLY A 55 -2.84 9.44 -1.39
CA GLY A 55 -2.98 10.15 -2.66
C GLY A 55 -2.44 9.36 -3.86
N ALA A 56 -3.09 9.58 -5.00
CA ALA A 56 -2.77 8.87 -6.23
C ALA A 56 -1.62 9.53 -6.98
N VAL A 57 -0.65 8.73 -7.41
CA VAL A 57 0.38 9.17 -8.37
C VAL A 57 -0.25 9.27 -9.76
N PRO A 58 0.07 10.29 -10.56
CA PRO A 58 -0.31 10.33 -11.97
C PRO A 58 0.14 9.06 -12.71
N THR A 59 -0.82 8.29 -13.22
CA THR A 59 -0.58 6.98 -13.85
C THR A 59 -0.57 7.02 -15.38
N ASP A 60 -0.89 8.16 -15.96
CA ASP A 60 -0.92 8.44 -17.39
C ASP A 60 0.49 8.58 -18.00
N HIS A 61 1.49 8.89 -17.16
CA HIS A 61 2.89 8.98 -17.54
C HIS A 61 3.75 7.95 -16.81
N CYS A 62 4.83 7.55 -17.46
CA CYS A 62 5.79 6.61 -16.94
C CYS A 62 6.63 7.27 -15.85
N ILE A 63 6.58 6.74 -14.63
CA ILE A 63 7.31 7.32 -13.48
C ILE A 63 8.82 7.42 -13.69
N LYS A 64 9.42 6.56 -14.53
CA LYS A 64 10.86 6.56 -14.84
C LYS A 64 11.28 7.50 -15.97
N SER A 65 10.39 7.76 -16.93
CA SER A 65 10.78 8.45 -18.18
C SER A 65 9.97 9.69 -18.49
N GLY A 66 8.82 9.90 -17.83
CA GLY A 66 7.86 10.96 -18.14
C GLY A 66 7.08 10.77 -19.45
N ARG A 67 7.35 9.72 -20.23
CA ARG A 67 6.59 9.41 -21.46
C ARG A 67 5.23 8.80 -21.12
N ARG A 68 4.26 8.87 -22.03
CA ARG A 68 2.94 8.25 -21.86
C ARG A 68 3.06 6.78 -21.41
N ALA A 69 2.35 6.44 -20.34
CA ALA A 69 2.31 5.09 -19.82
C ALA A 69 1.55 4.17 -20.78
N SER A 70 2.05 2.94 -20.92
CA SER A 70 1.36 1.88 -21.67
C SER A 70 0.55 0.98 -20.74
N LYS A 71 0.99 0.84 -19.48
CA LYS A 71 0.32 0.03 -18.45
C LYS A 71 0.48 0.68 -17.09
N GLN A 72 -0.51 0.47 -16.24
CA GLN A 72 -0.44 0.80 -14.82
C GLN A 72 -0.05 -0.45 -14.05
N VAL A 73 0.88 -0.31 -13.11
CA VAL A 73 1.38 -1.42 -12.29
C VAL A 73 1.31 -1.02 -10.83
N ALA A 74 0.80 -1.92 -10.01
CA ALA A 74 0.80 -1.81 -8.56
C ALA A 74 2.19 -2.18 -8.02
N ILE A 75 2.92 -1.21 -7.45
CA ILE A 75 4.27 -1.40 -6.92
C ILE A 75 4.25 -1.22 -5.40
N SER A 76 4.79 -2.20 -4.69
CA SER A 76 5.02 -2.10 -3.25
C SER A 76 6.21 -1.18 -2.99
N LEU A 77 6.00 -0.11 -2.23
CA LEU A 77 7.07 0.78 -1.80
C LEU A 77 7.95 0.10 -0.76
N ARG A 78 9.25 0.06 -1.00
CA ARG A 78 10.22 -0.65 -0.14
C ARG A 78 11.42 0.23 0.14
N ASN A 79 12.01 0.02 1.31
CA ASN A 79 13.21 0.72 1.73
C ASN A 79 14.44 -0.18 1.49
N PRO A 80 15.31 0.13 0.52
CA PRO A 80 16.50 -0.67 0.25
C PRO A 80 17.47 -0.69 1.44
N LYS A 81 17.44 0.32 2.32
CA LYS A 81 18.28 0.40 3.52
C LYS A 81 17.76 -0.44 4.69
N ASN A 82 16.48 -0.82 4.68
CA ASN A 82 15.87 -1.60 5.77
C ASN A 82 15.46 -3.01 5.28
N PRO A 83 16.22 -4.06 5.62
CA PRO A 83 15.97 -5.42 5.15
C PRO A 83 14.62 -5.99 5.57
N LYS A 84 14.04 -5.48 6.66
CA LYS A 84 12.69 -5.89 7.11
C LYS A 84 11.60 -5.51 6.10
N THR A 85 11.85 -4.50 5.26
CA THR A 85 10.89 -4.05 4.23
C THR A 85 11.02 -4.82 2.92
N TRP A 86 12.08 -5.63 2.76
CA TRP A 86 12.31 -6.42 1.54
C TRP A 86 11.33 -7.58 1.43
N PHE A 87 10.89 -8.12 2.57
CA PHE A 87 10.00 -9.26 2.66
C PHE A 87 8.88 -8.93 3.63
N GLY A 88 7.70 -8.57 3.12
CA GLY A 88 6.54 -8.23 3.94
C GLY A 88 5.47 -7.47 3.18
N LYS A 89 4.34 -7.23 3.86
CA LYS A 89 3.29 -6.33 3.38
C LYS A 89 3.80 -4.90 3.47
N GLN A 90 3.68 -4.16 2.37
CA GLN A 90 4.11 -2.76 2.28
C GLN A 90 3.04 -1.97 1.55
N PRO A 91 2.98 -0.63 1.75
CA PRO A 91 2.09 0.23 0.98
C PRO A 91 2.28 0.03 -0.52
N VAL A 92 1.17 -0.09 -1.23
CA VAL A 92 1.16 -0.33 -2.68
C VAL A 92 0.67 0.92 -3.37
N VAL A 93 1.42 1.37 -4.36
CA VAL A 93 1.07 2.54 -5.16
C VAL A 93 0.96 2.14 -6.62
N ASN A 94 -0.08 2.61 -7.28
CA ASN A 94 -0.26 2.42 -8.72
C ASN A 94 0.58 3.46 -9.45
N VAL A 95 1.46 3.02 -10.34
CA VAL A 95 2.29 3.88 -11.16
C VAL A 95 2.16 3.54 -12.63
N GLY A 96 2.26 4.55 -13.49
CA GLY A 96 2.37 4.35 -14.92
C GLY A 96 3.77 3.84 -15.30
N LEU A 97 3.83 2.87 -16.21
CA LEU A 97 5.07 2.42 -16.85
C LEU A 97 4.91 2.42 -18.38
N SER A 98 5.97 2.87 -19.07
CA SER A 98 6.10 2.66 -20.51
C SER A 98 6.34 1.18 -20.81
N LYS A 99 6.07 0.74 -22.05
CA LYS A 99 6.22 -0.67 -22.47
C LYS A 99 7.59 -1.24 -22.10
N LYS A 100 8.68 -0.54 -22.46
CA LYS A 100 10.06 -0.95 -22.16
C LYS A 100 10.32 -1.09 -20.65
N HIS A 101 9.88 -0.11 -19.86
CA HIS A 101 10.09 -0.16 -18.41
C HIS A 101 9.23 -1.22 -17.71
N HIS A 102 8.03 -1.48 -18.23
CA HIS A 102 7.19 -2.58 -17.76
C HIS A 102 7.83 -3.94 -18.05
N GLU A 103 8.30 -4.18 -19.28
CA GLU A 103 9.00 -5.42 -19.65
C GLU A 103 10.24 -5.63 -18.78
N ASN A 104 11.08 -4.60 -18.61
CA ASN A 104 12.24 -4.67 -17.73
C ASN A 104 11.86 -4.97 -16.28
N HIS A 105 10.77 -4.37 -15.78
CA HIS A 105 10.27 -4.64 -14.43
C HIS A 105 9.81 -6.10 -14.28
N VAL A 106 9.05 -6.63 -15.25
CA VAL A 106 8.61 -8.03 -15.23
C VAL A 106 9.81 -8.99 -15.25
N VAL A 107 10.79 -8.73 -16.11
CA VAL A 107 12.03 -9.53 -16.16
C VAL A 107 12.79 -9.44 -14.85
N ALA A 108 12.94 -8.25 -14.27
CA ALA A 108 13.62 -8.08 -12.99
C ALA A 108 12.90 -8.82 -11.85
N VAL A 109 11.56 -8.77 -11.81
CA VAL A 109 10.75 -9.51 -10.83
C VAL A 109 10.94 -11.01 -11.04
N ALA A 110 10.87 -11.50 -12.27
CA ALA A 110 11.08 -12.93 -12.58
C ALA A 110 12.46 -13.40 -12.13
N LEU A 111 13.53 -12.67 -12.50
CA LEU A 111 14.91 -12.98 -12.08
C LEU A 111 15.06 -12.99 -10.57
N THR A 112 14.42 -12.04 -9.87
CA THR A 112 14.45 -11.96 -8.40
C THR A 112 13.82 -13.21 -7.77
N TRP A 113 12.67 -13.68 -8.28
CA TRP A 113 12.03 -14.88 -7.75
C TRP A 113 12.80 -16.15 -8.11
N SER A 114 13.36 -16.24 -9.31
CA SER A 114 14.21 -17.37 -9.72
C SER A 114 15.48 -17.47 -8.87
N THR A 115 16.17 -16.36 -8.65
CA THR A 115 17.38 -16.31 -7.81
C THR A 115 17.09 -16.63 -6.34
N LEU A 116 15.95 -16.15 -5.81
CA LEU A 116 15.49 -16.51 -4.48
C LEU A 116 15.18 -18.01 -4.36
N ALA A 117 14.49 -18.59 -5.35
CA ALA A 117 14.17 -20.02 -5.36
C ALA A 117 15.43 -20.89 -5.40
N VAL A 118 16.38 -20.57 -6.29
CA VAL A 118 17.67 -21.27 -6.38
C VAL A 118 18.46 -21.11 -5.07
N GLY A 119 18.54 -19.90 -4.54
CA GLY A 119 19.21 -19.63 -3.26
C GLY A 119 18.61 -20.43 -2.10
N ALA A 120 17.28 -20.54 -2.03
CA ALA A 120 16.58 -21.33 -1.03
C ALA A 120 16.86 -22.83 -1.18
N LEU A 121 16.89 -23.37 -2.41
CA LEU A 121 17.23 -24.77 -2.66
C LEU A 121 18.68 -25.09 -2.27
N VAL A 122 19.62 -24.21 -2.61
CA VAL A 122 21.04 -24.37 -2.24
C VAL A 122 21.22 -24.29 -0.73
N LEU A 123 20.51 -23.37 -0.06
CA LEU A 123 20.52 -23.27 1.40
C LEU A 123 19.98 -24.55 2.05
N LEU A 124 18.84 -25.06 1.55
CA LEU A 124 18.24 -26.29 2.06
C LEU A 124 19.18 -27.49 1.88
N ALA A 125 19.80 -27.63 0.71
CA ALA A 125 20.79 -28.68 0.45
C ALA A 125 22.02 -28.54 1.38
N GLY A 126 22.47 -27.31 1.64
CA GLY A 126 23.54 -27.02 2.59
C GLY A 126 23.19 -27.44 4.02
N ILE A 127 21.97 -27.16 4.48
CA ILE A 127 21.47 -27.57 5.79
C ILE A 127 21.42 -29.10 5.90
N LEU A 128 20.88 -29.78 4.89
CA LEU A 128 20.77 -31.25 4.87
C LEU A 128 22.13 -31.95 4.83
N THR A 129 23.12 -31.34 4.19
CA THR A 129 24.49 -31.88 4.08
C THR A 129 25.45 -31.37 5.16
N LEU A 130 24.98 -30.52 6.07
CA LEU A 130 25.79 -29.81 7.08
C LEU A 130 26.98 -29.03 6.47
N SER A 131 26.85 -28.59 5.22
CA SER A 131 27.88 -27.85 4.49
C SER A 131 27.73 -26.34 4.72
N LEU A 132 28.64 -25.77 5.53
CA LEU A 132 28.70 -24.33 5.79
C LEU A 132 28.89 -23.51 4.50
N ALA A 133 29.67 -24.03 3.55
CA ALA A 133 29.91 -23.35 2.27
C ALA A 133 28.63 -23.20 1.45
N SER A 134 27.84 -24.28 1.34
CA SER A 134 26.56 -24.26 0.63
C SER A 134 25.54 -23.35 1.32
N CYS A 135 25.49 -23.37 2.66
CA CYS A 135 24.65 -22.46 3.43
C CYS A 135 25.00 -20.99 3.16
N PHE A 136 26.29 -20.65 3.15
CA PHE A 136 26.74 -19.29 2.87
C PHE A 136 26.33 -18.82 1.47
N VAL A 137 26.56 -19.64 0.44
CA VAL A 137 26.15 -19.33 -0.94
C VAL A 137 24.63 -19.13 -1.04
N GLY A 138 23.84 -19.99 -0.38
CA GLY A 138 22.39 -19.86 -0.33
C GLY A 138 21.93 -18.57 0.33
N ILE A 139 22.50 -18.21 1.48
CA ILE A 139 22.19 -16.94 2.18
C ILE A 139 22.53 -15.74 1.31
N VAL A 140 23.71 -15.72 0.68
CA VAL A 140 24.13 -14.61 -0.20
C VAL A 140 23.18 -14.45 -1.38
N ALA A 141 22.78 -15.56 -2.02
CA ALA A 141 21.83 -15.52 -3.14
C ALA A 141 20.46 -14.94 -2.71
N ILE A 142 19.95 -15.35 -1.55
CA ILE A 142 18.69 -14.82 -0.99
C ILE A 142 18.83 -13.32 -0.65
N ALA A 143 19.94 -12.92 -0.02
CA ALA A 143 20.19 -11.53 0.33
C ALA A 143 20.26 -10.63 -0.90
N VAL A 144 21.01 -11.03 -1.93
CA VAL A 144 21.10 -10.31 -3.21
C VAL A 144 19.72 -10.19 -3.86
N SER A 145 18.93 -11.26 -3.85
CA SER A 145 17.55 -11.24 -4.36
C SER A 145 16.68 -10.22 -3.61
N GLY A 146 16.78 -10.16 -2.28
CA GLY A 146 16.08 -9.18 -1.45
C GLY A 146 16.45 -7.74 -1.81
N ILE A 147 17.73 -7.47 -2.01
CA ILE A 147 18.25 -6.15 -2.42
C ILE A 147 17.69 -5.76 -3.79
N PHE A 148 17.81 -6.63 -4.81
CA PHE A 148 17.26 -6.37 -6.14
C PHE A 148 15.75 -6.09 -6.11
N ARG A 149 15.01 -6.83 -5.28
CA ARG A 149 13.58 -6.61 -5.09
C ARG A 149 13.27 -5.25 -4.47
N ALA A 150 14.09 -4.82 -3.52
CA ALA A 150 13.93 -3.55 -2.83
C ALA A 150 14.25 -2.35 -3.73
N TYR A 151 15.09 -2.51 -4.75
CA TYR A 151 15.39 -1.49 -5.76
C TYR A 151 14.42 -1.48 -6.97
N SER A 152 13.34 -2.27 -6.92
CA SER A 152 12.30 -2.26 -7.96
C SER A 152 11.65 -0.88 -8.03
N PRO A 153 11.30 -0.38 -9.23
CA PRO A 153 11.76 0.90 -9.79
C PRO A 153 11.51 2.15 -8.93
N VAL A 154 10.65 2.07 -7.94
CA VAL A 154 10.28 3.16 -7.06
C VAL A 154 10.45 2.69 -5.63
N THR A 155 11.25 3.41 -4.86
CA THR A 155 11.54 3.08 -3.46
C THR A 155 10.92 4.12 -2.54
N SER A 156 10.74 3.76 -1.27
CA SER A 156 10.41 4.72 -0.23
C SER A 156 11.29 4.49 0.97
N ILE A 157 11.82 5.57 1.54
CA ILE A 157 12.56 5.52 2.81
C ILE A 157 11.56 5.34 3.96
N ASP A 158 10.46 6.09 3.89
CA ASP A 158 9.42 6.16 4.91
C ASP A 158 8.06 5.95 4.24
N ALA A 159 7.55 4.71 4.29
CA ALA A 159 6.23 4.35 3.78
C ALA A 159 5.35 3.94 4.95
N THR A 160 4.48 4.85 5.38
CA THR A 160 3.40 4.60 6.32
C THR A 160 2.07 4.56 5.56
N PRO A 161 0.97 4.11 6.18
CA PRO A 161 -0.35 4.18 5.56
C PRO A 161 -0.82 5.61 5.26
N GLU A 162 -0.32 6.58 6.03
CA GLU A 162 -0.71 7.99 5.98
C GLU A 162 0.21 8.81 5.06
N TYR A 163 1.47 8.41 4.94
CA TYR A 163 2.49 9.17 4.24
C TYR A 163 3.47 8.24 3.52
N ALA A 164 3.82 8.57 2.27
CA ALA A 164 4.86 7.85 1.55
C ALA A 164 5.73 8.78 0.72
N THR A 165 7.04 8.69 0.91
CA THR A 165 8.02 9.37 0.05
C THR A 165 8.51 8.46 -1.06
N ILE A 166 8.16 8.77 -2.29
CA ILE A 166 8.61 8.08 -3.48
C ILE A 166 9.95 8.66 -3.98
N GLU A 167 10.95 7.80 -4.09
CA GLU A 167 12.25 8.08 -4.69
C GLU A 167 12.45 7.29 -6.00
N GLY A 168 13.28 7.85 -6.89
CA GLY A 168 13.67 7.20 -8.15
C GLY A 168 12.76 7.51 -9.34
N ALA A 169 11.84 8.48 -9.23
CA ALA A 169 11.13 9.03 -10.38
C ALA A 169 12.11 9.78 -11.30
N GLY A 170 11.88 9.70 -12.61
CA GLY A 170 12.73 10.37 -13.60
C GLY A 170 12.37 11.84 -13.75
N ASP A 171 13.33 12.67 -14.14
CA ASP A 171 13.16 14.13 -14.28
C ASP A 171 11.99 14.52 -15.19
N GLY A 172 11.75 13.74 -16.25
CA GLY A 172 10.61 13.97 -17.15
C GLY A 172 9.26 13.82 -16.45
N PHE A 173 9.14 12.87 -15.52
CA PHE A 173 7.92 12.67 -14.73
C PHE A 173 7.81 13.73 -13.63
N LEU A 174 8.93 14.07 -12.98
CA LEU A 174 8.97 15.07 -11.91
C LEU A 174 8.47 16.45 -12.37
N LYS A 175 8.64 16.81 -13.66
CA LYS A 175 8.11 18.05 -14.22
C LYS A 175 6.58 18.09 -14.37
N LEU A 176 5.92 16.95 -14.27
CA LEU A 176 4.46 16.82 -14.41
C LEU A 176 3.74 16.90 -13.06
N VAL A 177 4.48 16.78 -11.96
CA VAL A 177 3.94 16.84 -10.60
C VAL A 177 4.10 18.26 -10.07
N ALA A 178 3.05 18.79 -9.44
CA ALA A 178 3.09 20.12 -8.84
C ALA A 178 4.18 20.19 -7.76
N GLU A 179 4.89 21.31 -7.71
CA GLU A 179 5.88 21.56 -6.67
C GLU A 179 5.19 22.01 -5.38
N GLY A 180 5.61 21.45 -4.26
CA GLY A 180 5.10 21.78 -2.93
C GLY A 180 6.24 21.83 -1.91
N SER A 181 6.04 22.58 -0.83
CA SER A 181 6.95 22.56 0.32
C SER A 181 6.73 21.29 1.13
N ASP A 182 7.80 20.55 1.42
CA ASP A 182 7.75 19.41 2.33
C ASP A 182 7.57 19.90 3.78
N PRO A 183 6.44 19.60 4.44
CA PRO A 183 6.20 20.01 5.82
C PRO A 183 6.99 19.16 6.83
N TYR A 184 7.67 18.10 6.39
CA TYR A 184 8.43 17.16 7.22
C TYR A 184 9.95 17.26 7.05
N SER A 185 10.43 18.22 6.24
CA SER A 185 11.87 18.51 6.04
C SER A 185 12.48 19.36 7.14
#